data_AF-A0A2V6CHC2-F1
#
_entry.id   AF-A0A2V6CHC2-F1
#
_cell.length_a   1.000
_cell.length_b   1.000
_cell.length_c   1.000
_cell.angle_alpha   90.00
_cell.angle_beta   90.00
_cell.angle_gamma   90.00
#
_symmetry.space_group_name_H-M   'P 1'
#
loop_
_entity.id
_entity.type
_entity.pdbx_description
1 polymer ?
#
loop_
_entity_poly.entity_id
_entity_poly.type
_entity_poly.pdbx_seq_one_letter_code
_entity_poly.pdbx_strand_id
1 'polypeptide(L)'
;MFRRVSDALEVLLVHPGGPFFRNKDDDVWTVPKGEIEEGEDLLGRARTEFEEEVGIPAKGDWIDLGWVKQKGGKTVYAWAFEGNLPDEFQVCS
;
A
#
# COMPACT_ATOMS: atom_id res chain seq x y z
N MET A 1 -5.53 0.55 1.58
CA MET A 1 -6.95 0.83 1.31
C MET A 1 -7.73 -0.47 1.29
N PHE A 2 -8.93 -0.49 1.85
CA PHE A 2 -9.87 -1.61 1.75
C PHE A 2 -11.26 -1.12 1.39
N ARG A 3 -12.12 -2.01 0.89
CA ARG A 3 -13.55 -1.75 0.75
C ARG A 3 -14.36 -2.96 1.20
N ARG A 4 -15.62 -2.72 1.55
CA ARG A 4 -16.59 -3.78 1.83
C ARG A 4 -17.57 -3.87 0.67
N VAL A 5 -17.66 -5.05 0.06
CA VAL A 5 -18.61 -5.33 -1.03
C VAL A 5 -19.48 -6.50 -0.58
N SER A 6 -20.75 -6.21 -0.30
CA SER A 6 -21.66 -7.17 0.37
C SER A 6 -21.02 -7.70 1.66
N ASP A 7 -20.84 -9.01 1.80
CA ASP A 7 -20.22 -9.64 2.97
C ASP A 7 -18.71 -9.90 2.82
N ALA A 8 -18.08 -9.40 1.74
CA ALA A 8 -16.66 -9.59 1.46
C ALA A 8 -15.83 -8.33 1.79
N LEU A 9 -14.64 -8.57 2.33
CA LEU A 9 -13.60 -7.56 2.49
C LEU A 9 -12.61 -7.67 1.33
N GLU A 10 -12.44 -6.59 0.59
CA GLU A 10 -11.45 -6.48 -0.48
C GLU A 10 -10.34 -5.52 -0.06
N VAL A 11 -9.09 -5.87 -0.36
CA VAL A 11 -7.91 -5.08 -0.01
C VAL A 11 -7.11 -4.75 -1.26
N LEU A 12 -6.64 -3.50 -1.36
CA LEU A 12 -5.75 -3.10 -2.43
C LEU A 12 -4.34 -3.64 -2.15
N LEU A 13 -3.80 -4.38 -3.12
CA LEU A 13 -2.41 -4.79 -3.16
C LEU A 13 -1.76 -4.22 -4.42
N VAL A 14 -0.46 -3.98 -4.35
CA VAL A 14 0.38 -3.56 -5.47
C VAL A 14 1.43 -4.62 -5.74
N HIS A 15 1.84 -4.70 -6.99
CA HIS A 15 2.94 -5.55 -7.44
C HIS A 15 4.23 -4.73 -7.48
N PRO A 16 5.34 -5.17 -6.85
CA PRO A 16 6.59 -4.42 -6.88
C PRO A 16 7.15 -4.31 -8.29
N GLY A 17 7.37 -3.09 -8.76
CA GLY A 17 8.07 -2.85 -10.02
C GLY A 17 9.55 -3.22 -9.99
N GLY A 18 10.20 -3.13 -11.16
CA GLY A 18 11.65 -3.27 -11.31
C GLY A 18 12.13 -4.56 -11.98
N PRO A 19 13.37 -4.59 -12.49
CA PRO A 19 13.88 -5.65 -13.36
C PRO A 19 13.92 -7.03 -12.71
N PHE A 20 13.99 -7.10 -11.38
CA PHE A 20 14.00 -8.37 -10.62
C PHE A 20 12.61 -9.01 -10.47
N PHE A 21 11.54 -8.22 -10.63
CA PHE A 21 10.14 -8.65 -10.41
C PHE A 21 9.29 -8.66 -11.68
N ARG A 22 9.85 -8.17 -12.80
CA ARG A 22 9.19 -8.05 -14.12
C ARG A 22 8.49 -9.32 -14.64
N ASN A 23 8.92 -10.51 -14.20
CA ASN A 23 8.33 -11.80 -14.64
C ASN A 23 7.78 -12.62 -13.45
N LYS A 24 7.48 -11.99 -12.31
CA LYS A 24 7.06 -12.67 -11.07
C LYS A 24 5.67 -12.23 -10.63
N ASP A 25 4.70 -12.34 -11.54
CA ASP A 25 3.33 -11.86 -11.33
C ASP A 25 2.60 -12.61 -10.21
N ASP A 26 2.87 -13.91 -10.05
CA ASP A 26 2.14 -14.77 -9.10
C ASP A 26 2.68 -14.75 -7.66
N ASP A 27 3.94 -14.32 -7.44
CA ASP A 27 4.65 -14.62 -6.18
C ASP A 27 4.95 -13.40 -5.29
N VAL A 28 4.67 -12.17 -5.75
CA VAL A 28 5.10 -10.97 -5.02
C VAL A 28 4.04 -9.87 -5.04
N TRP A 29 3.18 -9.87 -4.03
CA TRP A 29 2.20 -8.82 -3.77
C TRP A 29 2.47 -8.17 -2.41
N THR A 30 2.21 -6.86 -2.32
CA THR A 30 2.48 -6.07 -1.11
C THR A 30 1.44 -4.96 -0.96
N VAL A 31 1.41 -4.30 0.19
CA VAL A 31 0.81 -2.96 0.32
C VAL A 31 1.74 -1.90 -0.30
N PRO A 32 1.20 -0.75 -0.76
CA PRO A 32 2.00 0.43 -1.09
C PRO A 32 2.85 0.82 0.12
N LYS A 33 4.16 1.00 -0.08
CA LYS A 33 5.08 1.29 1.03
C LYS A 33 6.38 1.91 0.53
N GLY A 34 6.77 2.99 1.21
CA GLY A 34 8.02 3.71 0.96
C GLY A 34 9.09 3.40 1.98
N GLU A 35 10.29 3.91 1.71
CA GLU A 35 11.29 4.09 2.76
C GLU A 35 10.96 5.33 3.57
N ILE A 36 11.44 5.37 4.81
CA ILE A 36 11.21 6.49 5.73
C ILE A 36 12.54 7.12 6.08
N GLU A 37 12.57 8.45 6.05
CA GLU A 37 13.73 9.23 6.47
C GLU A 37 13.76 9.41 8.00
N GLU A 38 14.94 9.70 8.55
CA GLU A 38 15.07 9.89 10.00
C GLU A 38 14.22 11.08 10.48
N GLY A 39 13.32 10.81 11.43
CA GLY A 39 12.44 11.82 12.02
C GLY A 39 11.17 12.12 11.23
N GLU A 40 10.91 11.44 10.10
CA GLU A 40 9.67 11.56 9.36
C GLU A 40 8.48 10.91 10.10
N ASP A 41 7.27 11.46 9.92
CA ASP A 41 6.05 10.86 10.44
C ASP A 41 5.67 9.63 9.61
N LEU A 42 5.59 8.46 10.25
CA LEU A 42 5.34 7.19 9.57
C LEU A 42 4.00 7.16 8.83
N LEU A 43 2.94 7.70 9.44
CA LEU A 43 1.63 7.75 8.78
C LEU A 43 1.65 8.73 7.61
N GLY A 44 2.28 9.90 7.78
CA GLY A 44 2.53 10.86 6.71
C GLY A 44 3.24 10.25 5.51
N ARG A 45 4.32 9.49 5.74
CA ARG A 45 5.04 8.78 4.68
C ARG A 45 4.18 7.71 4.01
N ALA A 46 3.43 6.93 4.78
CA ALA A 46 2.51 5.92 4.24
C ALA A 46 1.41 6.53 3.36
N ARG A 47 0.93 7.74 3.70
CA ARG A 47 -0.02 8.50 2.90
C ARG A 47 0.59 8.97 1.59
N THR A 48 1.74 9.61 1.64
CA THR A 48 2.45 10.10 0.44
C THR A 48 2.74 8.95 -0.51
N GLU A 49 3.23 7.81 0.00
CA GLU A 49 3.53 6.66 -0.85
C GLU A 49 2.29 6.10 -1.54
N PHE A 50 1.17 6.00 -0.80
CA PHE A 50 -0.08 5.55 -1.39
C PHE A 50 -0.49 6.48 -2.54
N GLU A 51 -0.39 7.79 -2.37
CA GLU A 51 -0.72 8.75 -3.42
C GLU A 51 0.25 8.66 -4.62
N GLU A 52 1.54 8.45 -4.39
CA GLU A 52 2.57 8.32 -5.43
C GLU A 52 2.45 7.01 -6.24
N GLU A 53 2.26 5.87 -5.58
CA GLU A 53 2.18 4.56 -6.24
C GLU A 53 0.79 4.27 -6.83
N VAL A 54 -0.28 4.68 -6.15
CA VAL A 54 -1.67 4.38 -6.58
C VAL A 54 -2.26 5.53 -7.41
N GLY A 55 -1.74 6.75 -7.29
CA GLY A 55 -2.19 7.89 -8.09
C GLY A 55 -3.55 8.46 -7.66
N ILE A 56 -4.05 8.11 -6.47
CA ILE A 56 -5.31 8.63 -5.92
C ILE A 56 -5.12 9.16 -4.49
N PRO A 57 -5.90 10.17 -4.06
CA PRO A 57 -5.73 10.76 -2.73
C PRO A 57 -5.94 9.76 -1.58
N ALA A 58 -5.04 9.78 -0.60
CA ALA A 58 -5.09 8.92 0.58
C ALA A 58 -5.98 9.56 1.65
N LYS A 59 -7.31 9.49 1.43
CA LYS A 59 -8.34 10.09 2.28
C LYS A 59 -9.12 9.00 3.02
N GLY A 60 -9.22 9.13 4.34
CA GLY A 60 -10.05 8.24 5.17
C GLY A 60 -9.65 8.30 6.63
N ASP A 61 -10.43 7.62 7.46
CA ASP A 61 -10.07 7.37 8.86
C ASP A 61 -9.05 6.24 8.91
N TRP A 62 -7.84 6.58 9.33
CA TRP A 62 -6.72 5.65 9.34
C TRP A 62 -6.73 4.75 10.57
N ILE A 63 -6.63 3.45 10.33
CA ILE A 63 -6.56 2.39 11.32
C ILE A 63 -5.10 1.94 11.39
N ASP A 64 -4.49 2.05 12.55
CA ASP A 64 -3.16 1.49 12.83
C ASP A 64 -3.25 -0.05 12.87
N LEU A 65 -2.52 -0.71 11.95
CA LEU A 65 -2.43 -2.18 11.91
C LEU A 65 -1.19 -2.69 12.67
N GLY A 66 -0.38 -1.80 13.22
CA GLY A 66 0.87 -2.10 13.87
C GLY A 66 2.00 -2.32 12.87
N TRP A 67 2.90 -3.25 13.20
CA TRP A 67 4.11 -3.49 12.43
C TRP A 67 4.52 -4.95 12.40
N VAL A 68 5.32 -5.29 11.40
CA VAL A 68 5.97 -6.59 11.25
C VAL A 68 7.44 -6.44 10.96
N LYS A 69 8.27 -7.36 11.46
CA LYS A 69 9.69 -7.44 11.10
C LYS A 69 9.88 -8.54 10.06
N GLN A 70 10.31 -8.16 8.86
CA GLN A 70 10.56 -9.10 7.76
C GLN A 70 11.86 -9.87 7.97
N LYS A 71 12.02 -11.01 7.28
CA LYS A 71 13.21 -11.89 7.39
C LYS A 71 14.53 -11.17 7.11
N GLY A 72 14.52 -10.15 6.25
CA GLY A 72 15.69 -9.32 5.94
C GLY A 72 16.04 -8.28 7.02
N GLY A 73 15.31 -8.24 8.14
CA GLY A 73 15.53 -7.30 9.23
C GLY A 73 14.75 -5.99 9.13
N LYS A 74 14.18 -5.66 7.95
CA LYS A 74 13.33 -4.49 7.72
C LYS A 74 12.05 -4.57 8.57
N THR A 75 11.76 -3.50 9.31
CA THR A 75 10.46 -3.31 9.98
C THR A 75 9.52 -2.58 9.03
N VAL A 76 8.30 -3.08 8.88
CA VAL A 76 7.23 -2.46 8.09
C VAL A 76 6.10 -2.10 9.04
N TYR A 77 5.77 -0.82 9.10
CA TYR A 77 4.57 -0.31 9.76
C TYR A 77 3.45 -0.17 8.73
N ALA A 78 2.22 -0.47 9.12
CA ALA A 78 1.10 -0.48 8.19
C ALA A 78 -0.15 0.16 8.79
N TRP A 79 -0.91 0.81 7.91
CA TRP A 79 -2.21 1.36 8.22
C TRP A 79 -3.24 0.95 7.17
N ALA A 80 -4.50 0.91 7.58
CA ALA A 80 -5.65 0.72 6.70
C ALA A 80 -6.53 1.96 6.69
N PHE A 81 -7.24 2.17 5.59
CA PHE A 81 -8.33 3.14 5.49
C PHE A 81 -9.33 2.61 4.46
N GLU A 82 -10.60 2.95 4.65
CA GLU A 82 -11.67 2.55 3.74
C GLU A 82 -11.70 3.47 2.51
N GLY A 83 -11.81 2.89 1.31
CA GLY A 83 -11.83 3.64 0.06
C GLY A 83 -12.03 2.75 -1.16
N ASN A 84 -12.41 3.36 -2.27
CA ASN A 84 -12.62 2.69 -3.56
C ASN A 84 -11.63 3.21 -4.60
N LEU A 85 -11.23 2.34 -5.53
CA LEU A 85 -10.62 2.78 -6.78
C LEU A 85 -11.67 3.49 -7.64
N PRO A 86 -11.30 4.53 -8.41
CA PRO A 86 -12.17 5.10 -9.44
C PRO A 86 -12.59 4.06 -10.48
N ASP A 87 -13.78 4.21 -11.06
CA ASP A 87 -14.31 3.25 -12.05
C ASP A 87 -13.41 3.12 -13.29
N GLU A 88 -12.72 4.20 -13.68
CA GLU A 88 -11.80 4.26 -14.82
C GLU A 88 -10.32 4.12 -14.40
N PHE A 89 -10.05 3.44 -13.27
CA PHE A 89 -8.68 3.27 -12.77
C PHE A 89 -7.78 2.55 -13.79
N GLN A 90 -6.62 3.15 -14.06
CA GLN A 90 -5.55 2.54 -14.84
C GLN A 90 -4.28 2.52 -14.00
N VAL A 91 -3.59 1.38 -14.00
CA VAL A 91 -2.29 1.24 -13.34
C VAL A 91 -1.27 2.12 -14.07
N CYS A 92 -0.58 3.01 -13.35
CA CYS A 92 0.54 3.76 -13.91
C CYS A 92 1.63 2.79 -14.38
N SER A 93 1.94 2.83 -15.68
CA SER A 93 2.94 1.98 -16.35
C SER A 93 4.37 2.50 -16.22
#